data_AF-A0A1H3R9J5-F1
#
_entry.id   AF-A0A1H3R9J5-F1
#
_cell.length_a   1.000
_cell.length_b   1.000
_cell.length_c   1.000
_cell.angle_alpha   90.00
_cell.angle_beta   90.00
_cell.angle_gamma   90.00
#
_symmetry.space_group_name_H-M   'P 1'
#
loop_
_entity.id
_entity.type
_entity.pdbx_description
1 polymer ?
#
loop_
_entity_poly.entity_id
_entity_poly.type
_entity_poly.pdbx_seq_one_letter_code
_entity_poly.pdbx_strand_id
1 'polypeptide(L)'
;MISVVHTFGRDLKYNPHIHALVPEIKIRGQELGKLNYFNYQSLRKIWQYKLISYMMKKKPHKKKEYSSYYKRYPKGFYVYAEGKMKNAKKSAQYIGRYLARPAMAEQRIIDISENQITYWYIDHHSKKREEVQESIESFMGKLIMHIPAKYQKLVRRYGIYAGRTPRPLGTGATCP
;
A
#
# COMPACT_ATOMS: atom_id res chain seq x y z
N MET A 1 7.32 3.72 -10.84
CA MET A 1 6.26 3.16 -9.99
C MET A 1 5.62 4.24 -9.13
N ILE A 2 4.31 4.20 -8.91
CA ILE A 2 3.61 4.97 -7.87
C ILE A 2 3.15 3.97 -6.81
N SER A 3 3.42 4.20 -5.53
CA SER A 3 3.00 3.33 -4.44
C SER A 3 2.21 4.10 -3.38
N VAL A 4 1.13 3.51 -2.88
CA VAL A 4 0.28 4.04 -1.83
C VAL A 4 0.21 3.03 -0.69
N VAL A 5 0.54 3.46 0.53
CA VAL A 5 0.46 2.65 1.74
C VAL A 5 -0.89 2.86 2.40
N HIS A 6 -1.61 1.77 2.65
CA HIS A 6 -2.86 1.74 3.40
C HIS A 6 -2.69 0.89 4.66
N THR A 7 -3.40 1.21 5.73
CA THR A 7 -3.27 0.56 7.05
C THR A 7 -4.50 -0.22 7.47
N PHE A 8 -5.60 -0.17 6.69
CA PHE A 8 -6.89 -0.73 7.04
C PHE A 8 -7.45 -1.66 5.96
N GLY A 9 -8.20 -2.67 6.41
CA GLY A 9 -9.06 -3.51 5.58
C GLY A 9 -10.42 -2.86 5.29
N ARG A 10 -11.31 -3.61 4.60
CA ARG A 10 -12.68 -3.14 4.35
C ARG A 10 -13.53 -3.06 5.63
N ASP A 11 -13.13 -3.83 6.63
CA ASP A 11 -13.70 -4.01 7.96
C ASP A 11 -13.03 -3.11 9.03
N LEU A 12 -12.17 -2.16 8.60
CA LEU A 12 -11.41 -1.24 9.46
C LEU A 12 -10.41 -1.93 10.40
N LYS A 13 -10.12 -3.22 10.22
CA LYS A 13 -9.05 -3.88 10.99
C LYS A 13 -7.68 -3.48 10.46
N TYR A 14 -6.69 -3.53 11.35
CA TYR A 14 -5.29 -3.29 11.01
C TYR A 14 -4.80 -4.30 9.96
N ASN A 15 -4.57 -3.80 8.75
CA ASN A 15 -4.15 -4.59 7.61
C ASN A 15 -3.23 -3.75 6.71
N PRO A 16 -1.96 -3.54 7.10
CA PRO A 16 -1.04 -2.71 6.34
C PRO A 16 -0.66 -3.36 5.01
N HIS A 17 -0.95 -2.67 3.91
CA HIS A 17 -0.65 -3.13 2.55
C HIS A 17 -0.29 -1.97 1.61
N ILE A 18 0.27 -2.32 0.44
CA ILE A 18 0.73 -1.35 -0.54
C ILE A 18 0.02 -1.58 -1.87
N HIS A 19 -0.65 -0.56 -2.38
CA HIS A 19 -1.08 -0.51 -3.77
C HIS A 19 0.02 0.10 -4.62
N ALA A 20 0.49 -0.61 -5.64
CA ALA A 20 1.55 -0.14 -6.53
C ALA A 20 1.09 -0.15 -7.99
N LEU A 21 1.26 0.99 -8.66
CA LEU A 21 1.17 1.09 -10.12
C LEU A 21 2.59 1.03 -10.71
N VAL A 22 2.85 -0.02 -11.47
CA VAL A 22 4.13 -0.27 -12.13
C VAL A 22 3.91 -0.17 -13.64
N PRO A 23 4.72 0.61 -14.38
CA PRO A 23 4.63 0.63 -15.83
C PRO A 23 5.20 -0.69 -16.38
N GLU A 24 4.50 -1.32 -17.33
CA GLU A 24 4.98 -2.53 -18.01
C GLU A 24 5.99 -2.20 -19.12
N ILE A 25 7.02 -1.44 -18.75
CA ILE A 25 8.09 -1.03 -19.65
C ILE A 25 9.43 -1.49 -19.09
N LYS A 26 10.36 -1.80 -19.99
CA LYS A 26 11.78 -1.98 -19.70
C LYS A 26 12.56 -0.90 -20.41
N ILE A 27 13.63 -0.42 -19.79
CA ILE A 27 14.49 0.62 -20.34
C ILE A 27 15.89 0.03 -20.47
N ARG A 28 16.50 0.13 -21.66
CA ARG A 28 17.89 -0.26 -21.92
C ARG A 28 18.60 0.92 -22.58
N GLY A 29 19.38 1.67 -21.81
CA GLY A 29 19.94 2.94 -22.29
C GLY A 29 18.81 3.93 -22.61
N GLN A 30 18.73 4.39 -23.86
CA GLN A 30 17.65 5.25 -24.35
C GLN A 30 16.46 4.47 -24.94
N GLU A 31 16.58 3.15 -25.10
CA GLU A 31 15.54 2.33 -25.71
C GLU A 31 14.43 1.98 -24.72
N LEU A 32 13.18 2.18 -25.15
CA LEU A 32 11.98 1.80 -24.44
C LEU A 32 11.42 0.50 -25.03
N GLY A 33 11.29 -0.53 -24.21
CA GLY A 33 10.66 -1.80 -24.60
C GLY A 33 9.47 -2.14 -23.72
N LYS A 34 8.61 -3.03 -24.21
CA LYS A 34 7.52 -3.61 -23.41
C LYS A 34 8.06 -4.68 -22.45
N LEU A 35 7.56 -4.68 -21.22
CA LEU A 35 7.80 -5.74 -20.26
C LEU A 35 6.74 -6.84 -20.45
N ASN A 36 7.15 -7.96 -21.04
CA ASN A 36 6.22 -9.05 -21.38
C ASN A 36 5.97 -10.01 -20.22
N TYR A 37 6.91 -10.11 -19.28
CA TYR A 37 6.84 -11.02 -18.15
C TYR A 37 7.30 -10.34 -16.87
N PHE A 38 6.60 -10.60 -15.78
CA PHE A 38 6.96 -10.14 -14.45
C PHE A 38 6.83 -11.30 -13.47
N ASN A 39 7.96 -11.72 -12.85
CA ASN A 39 7.96 -12.88 -11.96
C ASN A 39 7.39 -12.53 -10.59
N TYR A 40 6.08 -12.69 -10.43
CA TYR A 40 5.40 -12.41 -9.17
C TYR A 40 5.81 -13.36 -8.04
N GLN A 41 6.14 -14.61 -8.33
CA GLN A 41 6.58 -15.56 -7.32
C GLN A 41 7.91 -15.12 -6.69
N SER A 42 8.87 -14.71 -7.51
CA SER A 42 10.13 -14.12 -7.04
C SER A 42 9.89 -12.82 -6.28
N LEU A 43 8.99 -11.95 -6.77
CA LEU A 43 8.68 -10.69 -6.07
C LEU A 43 8.17 -10.94 -4.64
N ARG A 44 7.28 -11.92 -4.43
CA ARG A 44 6.77 -12.28 -3.09
C ARG A 44 7.89 -12.65 -2.11
N LYS A 45 8.89 -13.38 -2.60
CA LYS A 45 10.06 -13.81 -1.83
C LYS A 45 11.04 -12.67 -1.55
N ILE A 46 11.33 -11.85 -2.57
CA ILE A 46 12.18 -10.67 -2.42
C ILE A 46 11.53 -9.69 -1.44
N TRP A 47 10.22 -9.47 -1.55
CA TRP A 47 9.46 -8.61 -0.65
C TRP A 47 9.52 -9.10 0.80
N GLN A 48 9.26 -10.40 1.02
CA GLN A 48 9.40 -11.03 2.32
C GLN A 48 10.79 -10.82 2.91
N TYR A 49 11.83 -11.14 2.15
CA TYR A 49 13.21 -11.01 2.59
C TYR A 49 13.57 -9.57 2.96
N LYS A 50 13.27 -8.61 2.08
CA LYS A 50 13.61 -7.19 2.30
C LYS A 50 12.88 -6.63 3.51
N LEU A 51 11.58 -6.93 3.67
CA LEU A 51 10.79 -6.43 4.79
C LEU A 51 11.26 -7.04 6.12
N ILE A 52 11.41 -8.37 6.19
CA ILE A 52 11.88 -9.04 7.41
C ILE A 52 13.29 -8.54 7.79
N SER A 53 14.19 -8.42 6.83
CA SER A 53 15.55 -7.92 7.08
C SER A 53 15.54 -6.49 7.63
N TYR A 54 14.68 -5.62 7.08
CA TYR A 54 14.49 -4.27 7.59
C TYR A 54 13.94 -4.26 9.03
N MET A 55 12.92 -5.09 9.31
CA MET A 55 12.33 -5.22 10.65
C MET A 55 13.35 -5.72 11.68
N MET A 56 14.16 -6.72 11.33
CA MET A 56 15.24 -7.23 12.17
C MET A 56 16.29 -6.15 12.47
N LYS A 57 16.66 -5.33 11.47
CA LYS A 57 17.57 -4.19 11.67
C LYS A 57 16.98 -3.13 12.60
N LYS A 58 15.68 -2.85 12.49
CA LYS A 58 15.00 -1.82 13.30
C LYS A 58 14.65 -2.27 14.72
N LYS A 59 14.39 -3.56 14.93
CA LYS A 59 14.08 -4.15 16.24
C LYS A 59 14.88 -5.45 16.44
N PRO A 60 16.19 -5.37 16.73
CA PRO A 60 17.05 -6.56 16.86
C PRO A 60 16.59 -7.55 17.93
N HIS A 61 15.99 -7.07 19.02
CA HIS A 61 15.45 -7.91 20.10
C HIS A 61 14.30 -8.85 19.61
N LYS A 62 13.62 -8.50 18.51
CA LYS A 62 12.56 -9.33 17.88
C LYS A 62 13.09 -10.25 16.77
N LYS A 63 14.41 -10.40 16.62
CA LYS A 63 15.02 -11.18 15.53
C LYS A 63 14.47 -12.60 15.39
N LYS A 64 14.29 -13.31 16.52
CA LYS A 64 13.74 -14.68 16.55
C LYS A 64 12.29 -14.71 16.01
N GLU A 65 11.46 -13.80 16.49
CA GLU A 65 10.06 -13.64 16.07
C GLU A 65 9.98 -13.40 14.55
N TYR A 66 10.72 -12.42 14.03
CA TYR A 66 10.66 -12.08 12.61
C TYR A 66 11.24 -13.17 11.70
N SER A 67 12.27 -13.88 12.16
CA SER A 67 12.84 -15.01 11.40
C SER A 67 11.85 -16.17 11.27
N SER A 68 10.95 -16.34 12.25
CA SER A 68 9.90 -17.37 12.18
C SER A 68 8.94 -17.18 10.99
N TYR A 69 8.80 -15.94 10.49
CA TYR A 69 7.90 -15.63 9.38
C TYR A 69 8.33 -16.28 8.06
N TYR A 70 9.62 -16.62 7.88
CA TYR A 70 10.04 -17.40 6.72
C TYR A 70 9.42 -18.80 6.71
N LYS A 71 9.32 -19.44 7.89
CA LYS A 71 8.68 -20.75 8.06
C LYS A 71 7.16 -20.64 7.97
N ARG A 72 6.57 -19.61 8.60
CA ARG A 72 5.11 -19.38 8.59
C ARG A 72 4.57 -19.06 7.20
N TYR A 73 5.35 -18.36 6.37
CA TYR A 73 4.95 -17.95 5.02
C TYR A 73 5.93 -18.52 3.96
N PRO A 74 5.89 -19.84 3.71
CA PRO A 74 6.86 -20.51 2.83
C PRO A 74 6.69 -20.15 1.36
N LYS A 75 5.61 -19.47 0.96
CA LYS A 75 5.40 -18.95 -0.41
C LYS A 75 5.74 -17.46 -0.56
N GLY A 76 6.34 -16.85 0.46
CA GLY A 76 6.58 -15.41 0.50
C GLY A 76 5.36 -14.63 0.96
N PHE A 77 5.53 -13.31 1.12
CA PHE A 77 4.41 -12.42 1.45
C PHE A 77 3.51 -12.23 0.24
N TYR A 78 2.20 -12.19 0.47
CA TYR A 78 1.22 -12.12 -0.60
C TYR A 78 1.39 -10.85 -1.44
N VAL A 79 1.46 -11.03 -2.74
CA VAL A 79 1.42 -9.96 -3.74
C VAL A 79 0.34 -10.33 -4.73
N TYR A 80 -0.71 -9.51 -4.79
CA TYR A 80 -1.73 -9.61 -5.81
C TYR A 80 -1.35 -8.72 -6.99
N ALA A 81 -1.47 -9.27 -8.18
CA ALA A 81 -1.25 -8.55 -9.41
C ALA A 81 -2.55 -8.59 -10.20
N GLU A 82 -3.37 -7.57 -10.02
CA GLU A 82 -4.58 -7.42 -10.83
C GLU A 82 -4.20 -7.04 -12.27
N GLY A 83 -5.07 -7.40 -13.22
CA GLY A 83 -4.79 -7.34 -14.65
C GLY A 83 -4.37 -5.97 -15.19
N LYS A 84 -3.76 -6.00 -16.37
CA LYS A 84 -3.21 -4.84 -17.07
C LYS A 84 -4.25 -3.73 -17.21
N MET A 85 -3.95 -2.56 -16.63
CA MET A 85 -4.76 -1.37 -16.88
C MET A 85 -4.44 -0.81 -18.26
N LYS A 86 -5.37 -0.96 -19.21
CA LYS A 86 -5.19 -0.53 -20.62
C LYS A 86 -5.39 0.97 -20.85
N ASN A 87 -5.87 1.72 -19.85
CA ASN A 87 -6.30 3.12 -20.02
C ASN A 87 -5.72 4.02 -18.92
N ALA A 88 -5.00 5.07 -19.30
CA ALA A 88 -4.40 6.05 -18.40
C ALA A 88 -5.43 6.74 -17.47
N LYS A 89 -6.62 7.07 -17.97
CA LYS A 89 -7.73 7.62 -17.16
C LYS A 89 -8.17 6.62 -16.10
N LYS A 90 -8.29 5.33 -16.43
CA LYS A 90 -8.62 4.28 -15.45
C LYS A 90 -7.51 4.11 -14.41
N SER A 91 -6.24 4.19 -14.81
CA SER A 91 -5.09 4.15 -13.89
C SER A 91 -5.07 5.35 -12.95
N ALA A 92 -5.36 6.54 -13.46
CA ALA A 92 -5.46 7.77 -12.66
C ALA A 92 -6.64 7.71 -11.68
N GLN A 93 -7.82 7.25 -12.11
CA GLN A 93 -8.98 7.03 -11.25
C GLN A 93 -8.72 5.93 -10.20
N TYR A 94 -8.00 4.87 -10.56
CA TYR A 94 -7.58 3.85 -9.61
C TYR A 94 -6.72 4.48 -8.52
N ILE A 95 -5.63 5.16 -8.87
CA ILE A 95 -4.75 5.83 -7.90
C ILE A 95 -5.52 6.87 -7.07
N GLY A 96 -6.29 7.76 -7.72
CA GLY A 96 -7.05 8.81 -7.06
C GLY A 96 -7.98 8.27 -5.97
N ARG A 97 -8.63 7.12 -6.22
CA ARG A 97 -9.46 6.45 -5.22
C ARG A 97 -8.70 5.99 -3.99
N TYR A 98 -7.41 5.66 -4.08
CA TYR A 98 -6.58 5.30 -2.92
C TYR A 98 -5.94 6.52 -2.25
N LEU A 99 -5.80 7.65 -2.97
CA LEU A 99 -5.29 8.90 -2.43
C LEU A 99 -6.31 9.62 -1.55
N ALA A 100 -7.56 9.66 -1.99
CA ALA A 100 -8.62 10.43 -1.35
C ALA A 100 -9.47 9.60 -0.37
N ARG A 101 -9.15 8.30 -0.19
CA ARG A 101 -10.03 7.41 0.59
C ARG A 101 -9.90 7.70 2.09
N PRO A 102 -10.98 8.12 2.78
CA PRO A 102 -11.05 7.97 4.23
C PRO A 102 -11.01 6.49 4.60
N ALA A 103 -10.72 6.18 5.87
CA ALA A 103 -10.71 4.80 6.39
C ALA A 103 -12.03 4.08 6.07
N MET A 104 -13.15 4.80 6.15
CA MET A 104 -14.48 4.36 5.80
C MET A 104 -15.22 5.44 5.01
N ALA A 105 -16.08 5.05 4.07
CA ALA A 105 -17.02 5.98 3.45
C ALA A 105 -18.25 6.14 4.36
N GLU A 106 -18.74 7.37 4.53
CA GLU A 106 -19.88 7.71 5.40
C GLU A 106 -21.15 6.93 5.07
N GLN A 107 -21.43 6.71 3.78
CA GLN A 107 -22.55 5.86 3.29
C GLN A 107 -22.56 4.42 3.82
N ARG A 108 -21.50 3.98 4.51
CA ARG A 108 -21.44 2.66 5.16
C ARG A 108 -22.08 2.66 6.54
N ILE A 109 -22.27 3.81 7.16
CA ILE A 109 -22.95 3.95 8.45
C ILE A 109 -24.44 3.73 8.20
N ILE A 110 -25.05 2.87 9.02
CA ILE A 110 -26.47 2.54 8.99
C ILE A 110 -27.19 3.34 10.06
N ASP A 111 -26.66 3.32 11.28
CA ASP A 111 -27.27 3.95 12.44
C ASP A 111 -26.22 4.36 13.47
N ILE A 112 -26.51 5.42 14.22
CA ILE A 112 -25.73 5.87 15.37
C ILE A 112 -26.71 6.14 16.50
N SER A 113 -26.57 5.41 17.60
CA SER A 113 -27.28 5.64 18.86
C SER A 113 -26.32 6.16 19.93
N GLU A 114 -26.77 6.36 21.17
CA GLU A 114 -25.98 7.05 22.22
C GLU A 114 -24.59 6.46 22.45
N ASN A 115 -24.42 5.13 22.38
CA ASN A 115 -23.12 4.50 22.63
C ASN A 115 -22.79 3.37 21.64
N GLN A 116 -23.54 3.24 20.56
CA GLN A 116 -23.35 2.20 19.55
C GLN A 116 -23.41 2.80 18.15
N ILE A 117 -22.62 2.21 17.25
CA ILE A 117 -22.65 2.48 15.82
C ILE A 117 -22.87 1.18 15.06
N THR A 118 -23.73 1.24 14.04
CA THR A 118 -23.95 0.15 13.11
C THR A 118 -23.46 0.56 11.73
N TYR A 119 -22.59 -0.24 11.12
CA TYR A 119 -22.08 0.02 9.78
C TYR A 119 -21.90 -1.28 8.99
N TRP A 120 -21.80 -1.18 7.66
CA TRP A 120 -21.64 -2.33 6.79
C TRP A 120 -20.35 -2.32 5.97
N TYR A 121 -19.89 -3.50 5.59
CA TYR A 121 -18.83 -3.68 4.59
C TYR A 121 -19.11 -4.91 3.72
N ILE A 122 -18.40 -5.01 2.59
CA ILE A 122 -18.41 -6.23 1.78
C ILE A 122 -17.21 -7.08 2.16
N ASP A 123 -17.46 -8.23 2.78
CA ASP A 123 -16.40 -9.15 3.18
C ASP A 123 -15.62 -9.66 1.97
N HIS A 124 -14.31 -9.81 2.15
CA HIS A 124 -13.43 -10.17 1.06
C HIS A 124 -13.53 -11.67 0.71
N HIS A 125 -13.86 -12.52 1.68
CA HIS A 125 -13.91 -13.97 1.53
C HIS A 125 -15.29 -14.42 1.05
N SER A 126 -16.35 -14.01 1.74
CA SER A 126 -17.73 -14.39 1.44
C SER A 126 -18.32 -13.59 0.27
N LYS A 127 -17.75 -12.41 -0.04
CA LYS A 127 -18.29 -11.42 -0.99
C LYS A 127 -19.68 -10.89 -0.63
N LYS A 128 -20.14 -11.13 0.60
CA LYS A 128 -21.45 -10.69 1.09
C LYS A 128 -21.34 -9.38 1.86
N ARG A 129 -22.46 -8.67 1.96
CA ARG A 129 -22.61 -7.55 2.88
C ARG A 129 -22.68 -8.11 4.30
N GLU A 130 -21.82 -7.59 5.16
CA GLU A 130 -21.81 -7.87 6.58
C GLU A 130 -22.06 -6.56 7.33
N GLU A 131 -22.86 -6.64 8.38
CA GLU A 131 -23.17 -5.52 9.26
C GLU A 131 -22.48 -5.76 10.60
N VAL A 132 -21.89 -4.69 11.13
CA VAL A 132 -21.19 -4.69 12.40
C VAL A 132 -21.85 -3.66 13.28
N GLN A 133 -22.24 -4.09 14.47
CA GLN A 133 -22.64 -3.21 15.55
C GLN A 133 -21.56 -3.24 16.63
N GLU A 134 -21.06 -2.08 17.02
CA GLU A 134 -20.05 -1.97 18.07
C GLU A 134 -20.14 -0.63 18.82
N SER A 135 -19.41 -0.51 19.94
CA SER A 135 -19.36 0.74 20.67
C SER A 135 -18.70 1.85 19.86
N ILE A 136 -19.16 3.08 20.07
CA ILE A 136 -18.58 4.27 19.43
C ILE A 136 -17.09 4.37 19.76
N GLU A 137 -16.69 4.06 21.00
CA GLU A 137 -15.29 4.08 21.42
C GLU A 137 -14.42 3.11 20.60
N SER A 138 -14.87 1.86 20.42
CA SER A 138 -14.15 0.86 19.61
C SER A 138 -14.00 1.31 18.16
N PHE A 139 -15.09 1.83 17.59
CA PHE A 139 -15.09 2.35 16.23
C PHE A 139 -14.13 3.54 16.05
N MET A 140 -14.15 4.50 16.98
CA MET A 140 -13.22 5.65 16.98
C MET A 140 -11.77 5.19 17.12
N GLY A 141 -11.49 4.20 17.99
CA GLY A 141 -10.17 3.60 18.13
C GLY A 141 -9.64 3.01 16.81
N LYS A 142 -10.50 2.31 16.05
CA LYS A 142 -10.14 1.80 14.71
C LYS A 142 -9.81 2.94 13.75
N LEU A 143 -10.63 4.00 13.70
CA LEU A 143 -10.37 5.15 12.82
C LEU A 143 -9.05 5.85 13.15
N ILE A 144 -8.80 6.12 14.43
CA ILE A 144 -7.60 6.84 14.89
C ILE A 144 -6.33 6.07 14.55
N MET A 145 -6.34 4.74 14.69
CA MET A 145 -5.19 3.89 14.34
C MET A 145 -4.73 4.04 12.88
N HIS A 146 -5.62 4.49 12.00
CA HIS A 146 -5.34 4.64 10.58
C HIS A 146 -4.92 6.06 10.17
N ILE A 147 -4.97 7.02 11.09
CA ILE A 147 -4.49 8.38 10.85
C ILE A 147 -2.96 8.33 10.75
N PRO A 148 -2.37 8.72 9.60
CA PRO A 148 -0.92 8.75 9.45
C PRO A 148 -0.29 9.78 10.39
N ALA A 149 0.94 9.53 10.84
CA ALA A 149 1.66 10.51 11.63
C ALA A 149 1.83 11.82 10.85
N LYS A 150 2.01 12.94 11.57
CA LYS A 150 2.23 14.25 10.95
C LYS A 150 3.37 14.16 9.95
N TYR A 151 3.14 14.63 8.73
CA TYR A 151 4.06 14.60 7.59
C TYR A 151 4.41 13.22 7.01
N GLN A 152 3.81 12.13 7.50
CA GLN A 152 4.00 10.81 6.93
C GLN A 152 3.37 10.74 5.53
N LYS A 153 4.22 10.67 4.50
CA LYS A 153 3.78 10.51 3.12
C LYS A 153 3.31 9.08 2.89
N LEU A 154 2.00 8.91 2.70
CA LEU A 154 1.39 7.63 2.30
C LEU A 154 1.65 7.29 0.82
N VAL A 155 2.03 8.29 0.02
CA VAL A 155 2.22 8.17 -1.43
C VAL A 155 3.69 8.40 -1.77
N ARG A 156 4.25 7.51 -2.56
CA ARG A 156 5.61 7.62 -3.07
C ARG A 156 5.65 7.40 -4.57
N ARG A 157 6.53 8.13 -5.24
CA ARG A 157 6.72 8.10 -6.68
C ARG A 157 8.18 7.76 -6.98
N TYR A 158 8.39 6.86 -7.95
CA TYR A 158 9.69 6.30 -8.29
C TYR A 158 9.88 6.20 -9.80
N GLY A 159 11.14 6.22 -10.26
CA GLY A 159 11.51 6.09 -11.66
C GLY A 159 10.87 7.20 -12.50
N ILE A 160 10.29 6.85 -13.65
CA ILE A 160 9.64 7.80 -14.57
C ILE A 160 8.50 8.62 -13.97
N TYR A 161 7.93 8.20 -12.83
CA TYR A 161 6.88 8.94 -12.13
C TYR A 161 7.43 9.84 -11.01
N ALA A 162 8.72 9.73 -10.68
CA ALA A 162 9.34 10.66 -9.74
C ALA A 162 9.28 12.08 -10.34
N GLY A 163 8.98 13.08 -9.51
CA GLY A 163 9.11 14.47 -9.96
C GLY A 163 10.56 14.74 -10.38
N ARG A 164 10.78 15.67 -11.31
CA ARG A 164 12.12 16.15 -11.62
C ARG A 164 12.75 16.66 -10.32
N THR A 165 13.85 16.07 -9.89
CA THR A 165 14.83 16.83 -9.11
C THR A 165 15.23 18.01 -10.01
N PRO A 166 15.16 19.27 -9.53
CA PRO A 166 15.77 20.37 -10.25
C PRO A 166 17.20 19.95 -10.55
N ARG A 167 17.58 19.98 -11.83
CA ARG A 167 18.99 19.93 -12.19
C ARG A 167 19.60 21.14 -11.48
N PRO A 168 20.63 21.01 -10.63
CA PRO A 168 21.30 22.20 -10.12
C PRO A 168 21.68 23.03 -11.35
N LEU A 169 21.20 24.27 -11.39
CA LEU A 169 21.60 25.23 -12.40
C LEU A 169 23.13 25.27 -12.37
N GLY A 170 23.74 25.12 -13.55
CA GLY A 170 25.14 24.76 -13.68
C GLY A 170 26.03 25.61 -12.78
N THR A 171 26.73 24.95 -11.86
CA THR A 171 27.95 25.51 -11.31
C THR A 171 29.04 25.24 -12.33
N GLY A 172 29.34 26.25 -13.14
CA GLY A 172 30.68 26.37 -13.70
C GLY A 172 31.64 26.43 -12.52
N ALA A 173 32.22 25.30 -12.17
CA ALA A 173 33.34 25.21 -11.25
C ALA A 173 34.47 24.56 -12.04
N THR A 174 35.34 25.42 -12.55
CA THR A 174 36.69 25.09 -13.01
C THR A 174 37.44 24.39 -11.86
N CYS A 175 37.95 23.19 -12.11
CA CYS A 175 38.96 22.58 -11.25
C CYS A 175 40.30 23.30 -11.44
N PRO A 176 41.01 23.69 -10.36
CA PRO A 176 42.45 23.48 -10.28
C PRO A 176 42.77 22.01 -9.98
#